data_AF-A0A2V2RT16-F1
#
_entry.id   AF-A0A2V2RT16-F1
#
_cell.length_a   1.000
_cell.length_b   1.000
_cell.length_c   1.000
_cell.angle_alpha   90.00
_cell.angle_beta   90.00
_cell.angle_gamma   90.00
#
_symmetry.space_group_name_H-M   'P 1'
#
loop_
_entity.id
_entity.type
_entity.pdbx_description
1 polymer ?
#
loop_
_entity_poly.entity_id
_entity_poly.type
_entity_poly.pdbx_seq_one_letter_code
_entity_poly.pdbx_strand_id
1 'polypeptide(L)'
;MDARVLLLTDFSEELSMLTQKMKEAGYQVHVAESAAEAAEQIKKSRKDLLIAATDYSIAIDLTEEMHKEWQAPTFLILASAGDETSASLRKHPGIIGVFFRPLNVEKLLERAKDLFR
;
A
#
# COMPACT_ATOMS: atom_id res chain seq x y z
N MET A 1 6.77 -17.11 -0.28
CA MET A 1 7.43 -15.81 -0.05
C MET A 1 7.25 -15.46 1.42
N ASP A 2 8.06 -14.56 1.98
CA ASP A 2 7.96 -14.14 3.39
C ASP A 2 7.83 -12.61 3.54
N ALA A 3 7.54 -11.91 2.44
CA ALA A 3 7.43 -10.45 2.43
C ALA A 3 6.24 -9.99 3.29
N ARG A 4 6.50 -9.00 4.14
CA ARG A 4 5.54 -8.42 5.09
C ARG A 4 4.87 -7.22 4.49
N VAL A 5 3.57 -7.32 4.27
CA VAL A 5 2.78 -6.26 3.65
C VAL A 5 1.95 -5.58 4.72
N LEU A 6 1.99 -4.25 4.77
CA LEU A 6 1.06 -3.45 5.55
C LEU A 6 -0.01 -2.90 4.61
N LEU A 7 -1.27 -3.23 4.87
CA LEU A 7 -2.42 -2.73 4.12
C LEU A 7 -3.22 -1.77 5.01
N LEU A 8 -3.25 -0.49 4.64
CA LEU A 8 -4.19 0.48 5.21
C LEU A 8 -5.48 0.47 4.38
N THR A 9 -6.61 0.22 5.01
CA THR A 9 -7.91 -0.03 4.36
C THR A 9 -9.05 0.71 5.05
N ASP A 10 -10.08 1.08 4.30
CA ASP A 10 -11.38 1.57 4.76
C ASP A 10 -12.44 0.44 4.89
N PHE A 11 -12.02 -0.82 4.75
CA PHE A 11 -12.86 -2.02 4.64
C PHE A 11 -13.87 -2.00 3.50
N SER A 12 -13.37 -2.36 2.32
CA SER A 12 -14.19 -2.69 1.15
C SER A 12 -14.03 -4.16 0.73
N GLU A 13 -15.00 -4.65 -0.05
CA GLU A 13 -14.99 -6.01 -0.60
C GLU A 13 -13.74 -6.26 -1.47
N GLU A 14 -13.38 -5.27 -2.30
CA GLU A 14 -12.18 -5.33 -3.15
C GLU A 14 -10.88 -5.47 -2.34
N LEU A 15 -10.75 -4.79 -1.19
CA LEU A 15 -9.58 -4.87 -0.32
C LEU A 15 -9.56 -6.16 0.51
N SER A 16 -10.74 -6.72 0.82
CA SER A 16 -10.86 -8.04 1.43
C SER A 16 -10.38 -9.13 0.47
N MET A 17 -10.80 -9.06 -0.79
CA MET A 17 -10.31 -9.94 -1.86
C MET A 17 -8.81 -9.78 -2.10
N LEU A 18 -8.29 -8.54 -2.12
CA LEU A 18 -6.85 -8.29 -2.21
C LEU A 18 -6.09 -8.94 -1.05
N THR A 19 -6.54 -8.72 0.19
CA THR A 19 -5.92 -9.29 1.39
C THR A 19 -5.86 -10.80 1.31
N GLN A 20 -6.96 -11.44 0.93
CA GLN A 20 -7.02 -12.90 0.75
C GLN A 20 -6.04 -13.37 -0.31
N LYS A 21 -6.08 -12.81 -1.53
CA LYS A 21 -5.19 -13.20 -2.63
C LYS A 21 -3.71 -12.99 -2.31
N MET A 22 -3.37 -11.94 -1.56
CA MET A 22 -2.00 -11.73 -1.08
C MET A 22 -1.57 -12.79 -0.07
N LYS A 23 -2.43 -13.13 0.90
CA LYS A 23 -2.14 -14.23 1.84
C LYS A 23 -1.98 -15.58 1.11
N GLU A 24 -2.84 -15.87 0.13
CA GLU A 24 -2.74 -17.07 -0.73
C GLU A 24 -1.44 -17.10 -1.56
N ALA A 25 -0.94 -15.95 -1.98
CA ALA A 25 0.37 -15.81 -2.64
C ALA A 25 1.56 -15.92 -1.67
N GLY A 26 1.30 -16.11 -0.37
CA GLY A 26 2.32 -16.29 0.66
C GLY A 26 2.82 -14.99 1.29
N TYR A 27 2.14 -13.86 1.14
CA TYR A 27 2.52 -12.62 1.84
C TYR A 27 2.03 -12.64 3.29
N GLN A 28 2.85 -12.07 4.20
CA GLN A 28 2.43 -11.83 5.59
C GLN A 28 1.70 -10.48 5.66
N VAL A 29 0.38 -10.49 5.45
CA VAL A 29 -0.43 -9.27 5.38
C VAL A 29 -0.90 -8.84 6.77
N HIS A 30 -0.49 -7.64 7.18
CA HIS A 30 -0.99 -6.92 8.34
C HIS A 30 -1.96 -5.86 7.85
N VAL A 31 -3.17 -5.84 8.40
CA VAL A 31 -4.18 -4.85 8.06
C VAL A 31 -4.18 -3.78 9.15
N ALA A 32 -4.19 -2.52 8.74
CA ALA A 32 -4.42 -1.37 9.60
C ALA A 32 -5.70 -0.66 9.15
N GLU A 33 -6.52 -0.29 10.13
CA GLU A 33 -7.84 0.33 9.91
C GLU A 33 -7.76 1.86 9.99
N SER A 34 -6.60 2.38 10.42
CA SER A 34 -6.37 3.81 10.58
C SER A 34 -4.92 4.17 10.29
N ALA A 35 -4.70 5.44 9.93
CA ALA A 35 -3.35 5.97 9.74
C ALA A 35 -2.49 5.85 11.01
N ALA A 36 -3.08 6.07 12.19
CA ALA A 36 -2.40 5.95 13.46
C ALA A 36 -1.91 4.51 13.70
N GLU A 37 -2.77 3.52 13.46
CA GLU A 37 -2.40 2.12 13.56
C GLU A 37 -1.32 1.75 12.53
N ALA A 38 -1.44 2.22 11.29
CA ALA A 38 -0.44 1.99 10.26
C ALA A 38 0.94 2.54 10.66
N ALA A 39 0.99 3.78 11.16
CA ALA A 39 2.22 4.41 11.66
C ALA A 39 2.83 3.60 12.83
N GLU A 40 2.02 3.16 13.79
CA GLU A 40 2.52 2.30 14.86
C GLU A 40 3.12 0.99 14.33
N GLN A 41 2.47 0.36 13.34
CA GLN A 41 2.94 -0.89 12.73
C GLN A 41 4.26 -0.71 11.98
N ILE A 42 4.45 0.43 11.32
CA ILE A 42 5.71 0.82 10.66
C ILE A 42 6.83 0.92 11.69
N LYS A 43 6.60 1.59 12.83
CA LYS A 43 7.60 1.72 13.91
C LYS A 43 7.92 0.40 14.60
N LYS A 44 6.91 -0.45 14.82
CA LYS A 44 7.05 -1.70 15.59
C LYS A 44 7.80 -2.79 14.82
N SER A 45 7.68 -2.83 13.51
CA SER A 45 8.24 -3.92 12.71
C SER A 45 8.49 -3.53 11.26
N ARG A 46 9.59 -4.04 10.69
CA ARG A 46 9.86 -3.92 9.27
C ARG A 46 8.71 -4.45 8.44
N LYS A 47 8.31 -3.65 7.46
CA LYS A 47 7.42 -4.03 6.35
C LYS A 47 8.20 -3.90 5.05
N ASP A 48 7.91 -4.76 4.10
CA ASP A 48 8.57 -4.79 2.80
C ASP A 48 7.73 -4.08 1.73
N LEU A 49 6.46 -3.81 2.02
CA LEU A 49 5.55 -3.06 1.16
C LEU A 49 4.43 -2.41 2.01
N LEU A 50 4.14 -1.14 1.72
CA LEU A 50 2.90 -0.48 2.11
C LEU A 50 1.91 -0.50 0.94
N ILE A 51 0.67 -0.86 1.21
CA ILE A 51 -0.46 -0.61 0.32
C ILE A 51 -1.42 0.30 1.08
N ALA A 52 -1.58 1.55 0.62
CA ALA A 52 -2.43 2.51 1.31
C ALA A 52 -3.65 2.85 0.47
N ALA A 53 -4.82 2.39 0.93
CA ALA A 53 -6.13 2.78 0.40
C ALA A 53 -6.73 3.89 1.27
N THR A 54 -6.30 5.12 1.00
CA THR A 54 -6.67 6.29 1.80
C THR A 54 -6.44 7.58 1.00
N ASP A 55 -6.70 8.72 1.61
CA ASP A 55 -6.43 10.03 1.02
C ASP A 55 -4.93 10.26 0.80
N TYR A 56 -4.62 11.07 -0.21
CA TYR A 56 -3.24 11.33 -0.63
C TYR A 56 -2.34 11.86 0.50
N SER A 57 -2.82 12.84 1.29
CA SER A 57 -2.04 13.45 2.35
C SER A 57 -1.60 12.42 3.39
N ILE A 58 -2.55 11.61 3.87
CA ILE A 58 -2.31 10.53 4.82
C ILE A 58 -1.32 9.52 4.25
N ALA A 59 -1.49 9.15 2.98
CA ALA A 59 -0.66 8.14 2.37
C ALA A 59 0.79 8.61 2.15
N ILE A 60 1.00 9.91 1.90
CA ILE A 60 2.32 10.52 1.80
C ILE A 60 3.03 10.48 3.15
N ASP A 61 2.37 10.90 4.23
CA ASP A 61 2.97 10.91 5.57
C ASP A 61 3.43 9.50 5.97
N LEU A 62 2.59 8.48 5.71
CA LEU A 62 2.94 7.08 5.97
C LEU A 62 4.06 6.57 5.05
N THR A 63 4.11 7.04 3.80
CA THR A 63 5.17 6.66 2.87
C THR A 63 6.50 7.30 3.26
N GLU A 64 6.50 8.55 3.70
CA GLU A 64 7.70 9.21 4.23
C GLU A 64 8.24 8.45 5.44
N GLU A 65 7.36 8.06 6.37
CA GLU A 65 7.73 7.28 7.54
C GLU A 65 8.28 5.90 7.16
N MET A 66 7.58 5.17 6.28
CA MET A 66 7.99 3.86 5.79
C MET A 66 9.33 3.92 5.05
N HIS A 67 9.52 4.95 4.21
CA HIS A 67 10.73 5.12 3.41
C HIS A 67 11.93 5.52 4.27
N LYS A 68 11.72 6.38 5.27
CA LYS A 68 12.75 6.77 6.23
C LYS A 68 13.24 5.60 7.07
N GLU A 69 12.31 4.77 7.57
CA GLU A 69 12.65 3.70 8.51
C GLU A 69 13.17 2.44 7.80
N TRP A 70 12.56 2.07 6.67
CA TRP A 70 12.81 0.77 6.03
C TRP A 70 13.22 0.85 4.56
N GLN A 71 13.22 2.06 3.96
CA GLN A 71 13.35 2.25 2.51
C GLN A 71 12.37 1.39 1.68
N ALA A 72 11.24 1.01 2.28
CA ALA A 72 10.29 0.12 1.65
C ALA A 72 9.37 0.90 0.69
N PRO A 73 8.96 0.26 -0.42
CA PRO A 73 8.06 0.85 -1.40
C PRO A 73 6.61 0.94 -0.91
N THR A 74 5.86 1.84 -1.55
CA THR A 74 4.42 2.02 -1.35
C THR A 74 3.66 1.93 -2.67
N PHE A 75 2.53 1.20 -2.64
CA PHE A 75 1.44 1.35 -3.60
C PHE A 75 0.30 2.16 -2.99
N LEU A 76 -0.26 3.08 -3.77
CA LEU A 76 -1.39 3.91 -3.37
C LEU A 76 -2.66 3.50 -4.10
N ILE A 77 -3.78 3.46 -3.38
CA ILE A 77 -5.11 3.20 -3.93
C ILE A 77 -5.99 4.41 -3.61
N LEU A 78 -6.44 5.11 -4.63
CA LEU A 78 -7.22 6.33 -4.51
C LEU A 78 -8.65 6.14 -5.04
N ALA A 79 -9.61 6.86 -4.45
CA ALA A 79 -11.02 6.76 -4.84
C ALA A 79 -11.30 7.29 -6.25
N SER A 80 -10.55 8.29 -6.72
CA SER A 80 -10.72 8.88 -8.06
C SER A 80 -9.38 9.34 -8.64
N ALA A 81 -9.29 9.31 -9.98
CA ALA A 81 -8.19 9.91 -10.72
C ALA A 81 -8.43 11.42 -10.84
N GLY A 82 -7.96 12.19 -9.86
CA GLY A 82 -7.79 13.64 -10.03
C GLY A 82 -6.54 13.92 -10.88
N ASP A 83 -6.65 14.86 -11.83
CA ASP A 83 -5.55 15.26 -12.72
C ASP A 83 -4.33 15.78 -11.95
N GLU A 84 -4.53 16.55 -10.87
CA GLU A 84 -3.43 17.08 -10.05
C GLU A 84 -2.77 16.04 -9.14
N THR A 85 -3.53 15.01 -8.74
CA THR A 85 -3.05 13.98 -7.81
C THR A 85 -2.03 13.07 -8.53
N SER A 86 -2.32 12.65 -9.76
CA SER A 86 -1.51 11.70 -10.54
C SER A 86 -0.07 12.17 -10.84
N ALA A 87 0.11 13.47 -11.10
CA ALA A 87 1.41 14.06 -11.45
C ALA A 87 2.31 14.33 -10.23
N SER A 88 1.71 14.61 -9.07
CA SER A 88 2.45 14.84 -7.82
C SER A 88 2.77 13.53 -7.08
N LEU A 89 1.90 12.53 -7.18
CA LEU A 89 2.05 11.21 -6.56
C LEU A 89 3.35 10.48 -6.96
N ARG A 90 3.82 10.64 -8.21
CA ARG A 90 5.05 10.00 -8.69
C ARG A 90 6.34 10.71 -8.27
N LYS A 91 6.24 11.84 -7.56
CA LYS A 91 7.43 12.61 -7.15
C LYS A 91 8.08 12.06 -5.89
N HIS A 92 7.32 11.35 -5.03
CA HIS A 92 7.91 10.76 -3.84
C HIS A 92 8.65 9.46 -4.20
N PRO A 93 9.94 9.30 -3.83
CA PRO A 93 10.75 8.14 -4.23
C PRO A 93 10.24 6.81 -3.66
N GLY A 94 9.50 6.85 -2.54
CA GLY A 94 8.87 5.66 -1.96
C GLY A 94 7.60 5.19 -2.69
N ILE A 95 6.97 6.03 -3.52
CA ILE A 95 5.74 5.63 -4.23
C ILE A 95 6.11 5.00 -5.57
N ILE A 96 5.88 3.70 -5.70
CA ILE A 96 6.21 2.94 -6.91
C ILE A 96 5.00 2.65 -7.80
N GLY A 97 3.79 2.95 -7.33
CA GLY A 97 2.58 2.78 -8.13
C GLY A 97 1.34 3.40 -7.49
N VAL A 98 0.44 3.83 -8.35
CA VAL A 98 -0.86 4.40 -8.00
C VAL A 98 -1.95 3.62 -8.73
N PHE A 99 -2.96 3.22 -8.00
CA PHE A 99 -4.15 2.53 -8.45
C PHE A 99 -5.37 3.36 -8.08
N PHE A 100 -6.43 3.21 -8.85
CA PHE A 100 -7.69 3.91 -8.63
C PHE A 100 -8.81 2.90 -8.48
N ARG A 101 -9.83 3.27 -7.70
CA ARG A 101 -11.07 2.50 -7.63
C ARG A 101 -11.90 2.67 -8.92
N PRO A 102 -12.61 1.63 -9.40
CA PRO A 102 -12.66 0.27 -8.85
C PRO A 102 -11.32 -0.47 -9.03
N LEU A 103 -10.87 -1.15 -7.97
CA LEU A 103 -9.53 -1.72 -7.91
C LEU A 103 -9.43 -2.99 -8.78
N ASN A 104 -8.47 -3.00 -9.70
CA ASN A 104 -8.04 -4.25 -10.35
C ASN A 104 -7.06 -4.99 -9.44
N VAL A 105 -7.60 -5.89 -8.62
CA VAL A 105 -6.84 -6.68 -7.63
C VAL A 105 -5.76 -7.55 -8.30
N GLU A 106 -6.05 -8.13 -9.46
CA GLU A 106 -5.10 -9.01 -10.16
C GLU A 106 -3.88 -8.23 -10.61
N LYS A 107 -4.10 -7.07 -11.24
CA LYS A 107 -3.03 -6.18 -11.68
C LYS A 107 -2.16 -5.69 -10.51
N LEU A 108 -2.76 -5.35 -9.36
CA LEU A 108 -2.00 -4.95 -8.19
C LEU A 108 -1.16 -6.12 -7.66
N LEU A 109 -1.75 -7.31 -7.57
CA LEU A 109 -1.06 -8.51 -7.11
C LEU A 109 0.11 -8.89 -8.02
N GLU A 110 -0.05 -8.78 -9.35
CA GLU A 110 1.04 -8.99 -10.31
C GLU A 110 2.19 -8.00 -10.07
N ARG A 111 1.87 -6.72 -9.86
CA ARG A 111 2.89 -5.70 -9.55
C ARG A 111 3.60 -5.97 -8.22
N ALA A 112 2.89 -6.43 -7.21
CA ALA A 112 3.50 -6.86 -5.95
C ALA A 112 4.41 -8.07 -6.15
N LYS A 113 4.02 -9.06 -6.97
CA LYS A 113 4.87 -10.20 -7.31
C LYS A 113 6.15 -9.79 -8.03
N ASP A 114 6.03 -8.90 -9.03
CA ASP A 114 7.20 -8.42 -9.79
C ASP A 114 8.20 -7.65 -8.94
N LEU A 115 7.73 -6.96 -7.88
CA LEU A 115 8.59 -6.24 -6.95
C LEU A 115 9.52 -7.15 -6.15
N PHE A 116 9.08 -8.38 -5.85
CA PHE A 116 9.77 -9.32 -4.96
C PHE A 116 10.26 -10.58 -5.68
N ARG A 117 10.31 -10.53 -7.01
CA ARG A 117 10.90 -11.59 -7.85
C ARG A 117 12.42 -11.62 -7.75
#